data_AF-Q8YI10-F1
#
_entry.id   AF-Q8YI10-F1
#
_cell.length_a   1.000
_cell.length_b   1.000
_cell.length_c   1.000
_cell.angle_alpha   90.00
_cell.angle_beta   90.00
_cell.angle_gamma   90.00
#
_symmetry.space_group_name_H-M   'P 1'
#
loop_
_entity.id
_entity.type
_entity.pdbx_description
1 polymer ?
#
loop_
_entity_poly.entity_id
_entity_poly.type
_entity_poly.pdbx_seq_one_letter_code
_entity_poly.pdbx_strand_id
1 'polypeptide(L)'
;MELSNGLLHDLGLGHLAGRITHHLSGGEKRLVSLAAVLAMQPQVLLLDEPTNALDEKHLERMLAILSAQKIAMIIVSHDWEILERLTDRAVVLRNGKLLPAMLHRHSQWSEQVHLHYVEAEGSAL
;
A
#
# COMPACT_ATOMS: atom_id res chain seq x y z
N MET A 1 -12.29 4.97 23.01
CA MET A 1 -13.20 5.61 22.04
C MET A 1 -12.68 6.99 21.59
N GLU A 2 -12.10 7.82 22.46
CA GLU A 2 -11.49 9.10 22.04
C GLU A 2 -10.27 8.94 21.11
N LEU A 3 -9.37 7.98 21.38
CA LEU A 3 -8.20 7.73 20.54
C LEU A 3 -8.56 7.32 19.10
N SER A 4 -9.65 6.54 18.91
CA SER A 4 -10.07 6.15 17.56
C SER A 4 -10.73 7.31 16.81
N ASN A 5 -11.49 8.18 17.49
CA ASN A 5 -12.10 9.34 16.84
C ASN A 5 -11.07 10.40 16.45
N GLY A 6 -10.06 10.64 17.30
CA GLY A 6 -8.94 11.53 16.98
C GLY A 6 -8.20 11.06 15.72
N LEU A 7 -7.81 9.78 15.68
CA LEU A 7 -7.12 9.24 14.51
C LEU A 7 -7.99 9.24 13.26
N LEU A 8 -9.27 8.88 13.36
CA LEU A 8 -10.17 8.99 12.20
C LEU A 8 -10.23 10.42 11.69
N HIS A 9 -10.24 11.42 12.57
CA HIS A 9 -10.21 12.83 12.16
C HIS A 9 -8.89 13.21 11.50
N ASP A 10 -7.75 12.79 12.07
CA ASP A 10 -6.40 13.04 11.51
C ASP A 10 -6.22 12.39 10.13
N LEU A 11 -6.83 11.21 9.94
CA LEU A 11 -6.89 10.50 8.67
C LEU A 11 -8.03 10.99 7.76
N GLY A 12 -8.76 12.06 8.13
CA GLY A 12 -9.90 12.66 7.41
C GLY A 12 -11.11 11.73 7.19
N LEU A 13 -11.18 10.66 7.98
CA LEU A 13 -12.27 9.70 8.08
C LEU A 13 -13.25 10.04 9.21
N GLY A 14 -13.16 11.23 9.81
CA GLY A 14 -14.01 11.63 10.94
C GLY A 14 -15.52 11.55 10.67
N HIS A 15 -15.93 11.73 9.41
CA HIS A 15 -17.32 11.57 8.98
C HIS A 15 -17.86 10.12 9.10
N LEU A 16 -16.98 9.14 9.33
CA LEU A 16 -17.31 7.73 9.52
C LEU A 16 -17.41 7.32 11.00
N ALA A 17 -16.96 8.18 11.93
CA ALA A 17 -16.81 7.85 13.36
C ALA A 17 -18.12 7.41 14.08
N GLY A 18 -19.29 7.74 13.51
CA GLY A 18 -20.61 7.35 14.04
C GLY A 18 -21.45 6.48 13.10
N ARG A 19 -20.91 6.02 11.97
CA ARG A 19 -21.67 5.19 11.02
C ARG A 19 -21.62 3.72 11.43
N ILE A 20 -22.74 3.03 11.29
CA ILE A 20 -22.75 1.58 11.51
C ILE A 20 -21.99 0.89 10.38
N THR A 21 -21.05 0.00 10.74
CA THR A 21 -20.06 -0.59 9.84
C THR A 21 -20.66 -1.32 8.62
N HIS A 22 -21.91 -1.81 8.71
CA HIS A 22 -22.58 -2.47 7.60
C HIS A 22 -23.10 -1.52 6.51
N HIS A 23 -23.20 -0.21 6.79
CA HIS A 23 -23.55 0.82 5.81
C HIS A 23 -22.35 1.41 5.06
N LEU A 24 -21.13 0.99 5.42
CA LEU A 24 -19.91 1.45 4.77
C LEU A 24 -19.69 0.75 3.44
N SER A 25 -19.21 1.50 2.44
CA SER A 25 -18.70 0.94 1.19
C SER A 25 -17.51 0.02 1.44
N GLY A 26 -17.16 -0.84 0.48
CA GLY A 26 -15.95 -1.68 0.58
C GLY A 26 -14.68 -0.86 0.82
N GLY A 27 -14.55 0.30 0.16
CA GLY A 27 -13.42 1.20 0.32
C GLY A 27 -13.39 1.91 1.67
N GLU A 28 -14.54 2.36 2.17
CA GLU A 28 -14.66 2.94 3.50
C GLU A 28 -14.27 1.92 4.58
N LYS A 29 -14.70 0.66 4.45
CA LYS A 29 -14.33 -0.43 5.38
C LYS A 29 -12.82 -0.66 5.41
N ARG A 30 -12.15 -0.64 4.25
CA ARG A 30 -10.69 -0.76 4.15
C ARG A 30 -9.97 0.39 4.84
N LEU A 31 -10.39 1.63 4.59
CA LEU A 31 -9.79 2.82 5.23
C LEU A 31 -9.98 2.81 6.75
N VAL A 32 -11.16 2.44 7.25
CA VAL A 32 -11.41 2.29 8.69
C VAL A 32 -10.57 1.17 9.28
N SER A 33 -10.40 0.05 8.57
CA SER A 33 -9.55 -1.05 9.02
C SER A 33 -8.08 -0.64 9.10
N LEU A 34 -7.58 0.07 8.09
CA LEU A 34 -6.23 0.64 8.10
C LEU A 34 -6.06 1.62 9.28
N ALA A 35 -7.03 2.51 9.50
CA ALA A 35 -7.01 3.42 10.65
C ALA A 35 -6.95 2.67 11.98
N ALA A 36 -7.74 1.61 12.14
CA ALA A 36 -7.72 0.79 13.35
C ALA A 36 -6.36 0.14 13.60
N VAL A 37 -5.68 -0.35 12.55
CA VAL A 37 -4.32 -0.90 12.65
C VAL A 37 -3.31 0.19 13.00
N LEU A 38 -3.37 1.36 12.36
CA LEU A 38 -2.48 2.49 12.66
C LEU A 38 -2.65 3.02 14.09
N ALA A 39 -3.87 2.93 14.66
CA ALA A 39 -4.13 3.32 16.04
C ALA A 39 -3.33 2.49 17.06
N MET A 40 -2.91 1.27 16.68
CA MET A 40 -2.07 0.41 17.50
C MET A 40 -0.59 0.84 17.51
N GLN A 41 -0.23 1.88 16.73
CA GLN A 41 1.14 2.39 16.59
C GLN A 41 2.16 1.28 16.23
N PRO A 42 1.92 0.52 15.16
CA PRO A 42 2.80 -0.58 14.79
C PRO A 42 4.18 -0.06 14.34
N GLN A 43 5.23 -0.85 14.61
CA GLN A 43 6.57 -0.59 14.08
C GLN A 43 6.73 -1.08 12.63
N VAL A 44 5.93 -2.07 12.24
CA VAL A 44 5.92 -2.66 10.89
C VAL A 44 4.48 -2.92 10.45
N LEU A 45 4.16 -2.58 9.20
CA LEU A 45 2.87 -2.81 8.58
C LEU A 45 3.02 -3.81 7.42
N LEU A 46 2.19 -4.86 7.45
CA LEU A 46 2.11 -5.86 6.37
C LEU A 46 0.81 -5.62 5.60
N LEU A 47 0.91 -5.36 4.31
CA LEU A 47 -0.22 -5.06 3.44
C LEU A 47 -0.27 -6.05 2.29
N ASP A 48 -1.31 -6.89 2.28
CA ASP A 48 -1.59 -7.83 1.20
C ASP A 48 -2.73 -7.30 0.33
N GLU A 49 -2.42 -6.93 -0.91
CA GLU A 49 -3.32 -6.31 -1.88
C GLU A 49 -4.19 -5.19 -1.28
N PRO A 50 -3.57 -4.17 -0.62
CA PRO A 50 -4.27 -3.17 0.18
C PRO A 50 -5.26 -2.32 -0.64
N THR A 51 -5.04 -2.24 -1.95
CA THR A 51 -5.75 -1.35 -2.87
C THR A 51 -6.79 -2.05 -3.74
N ASN A 52 -6.87 -3.38 -3.69
CA ASN A 52 -7.85 -4.15 -4.45
C ASN A 52 -9.31 -3.72 -4.15
N ALA A 53 -10.14 -3.62 -5.17
CA ALA A 53 -11.55 -3.21 -5.07
C ALA A 53 -11.79 -1.83 -4.41
N LEU A 54 -10.79 -0.94 -4.41
CA LEU A 54 -10.98 0.48 -4.13
C LEU A 54 -11.37 1.21 -5.43
N ASP A 55 -12.29 2.16 -5.32
CA ASP A 55 -12.43 3.18 -6.37
C ASP A 55 -11.29 4.21 -6.26
N GLU A 56 -11.15 5.02 -7.31
CA GLU A 56 -10.11 6.05 -7.46
C GLU A 56 -9.99 6.95 -6.22
N LYS A 57 -11.13 7.40 -5.67
CA LYS A 57 -11.16 8.32 -4.53
C LYS A 57 -10.61 7.64 -3.27
N HIS A 58 -11.03 6.41 -2.99
CA HIS A 58 -10.58 5.69 -1.81
C HIS A 58 -9.14 5.20 -1.96
N LEU A 59 -8.71 4.87 -3.19
CA LEU A 59 -7.33 4.55 -3.53
C LEU A 59 -6.41 5.73 -3.20
N GLU A 60 -6.65 6.90 -3.78
CA GLU A 60 -5.86 8.11 -3.50
C GLU A 60 -5.81 8.45 -2.01
N ARG A 61 -6.93 8.26 -1.31
CA ARG A 61 -6.96 8.48 0.14
C ARG A 61 -6.07 7.50 0.89
N MET A 62 -6.10 6.22 0.54
CA MET A 62 -5.26 5.20 1.16
C MET A 62 -3.78 5.49 0.91
N LEU A 63 -3.41 5.81 -0.34
CA LEU A 63 -2.03 6.13 -0.70
C LEU A 63 -1.52 7.33 0.09
N ALA A 64 -2.30 8.41 0.18
CA ALA A 64 -1.94 9.58 0.98
C ALA A 64 -1.73 9.25 2.47
N ILE A 65 -2.55 8.37 3.06
CA ILE A 65 -2.40 7.93 4.45
C ILE A 65 -1.10 7.15 4.62
N LEU A 66 -0.84 6.18 3.73
CA LEU A 66 0.32 5.29 3.81
C LEU A 66 1.63 6.06 3.58
N SER A 67 1.70 6.93 2.57
CA SER A 67 2.90 7.74 2.28
C SER A 67 3.27 8.71 3.42
N ALA A 68 2.31 9.09 4.27
CA ALA A 68 2.57 9.97 5.41
C ALA A 68 3.14 9.23 6.64
N GLN A 69 3.08 7.89 6.67
CA GLN A 69 3.55 7.11 7.82
C GLN A 69 5.07 6.96 7.80
N LYS A 70 5.69 7.11 8.98
CA LYS A 70 7.12 6.81 9.20
C LYS A 70 7.29 5.41 9.80
N ILE A 71 6.64 4.43 9.17
CA ILE A 71 6.57 3.03 9.63
C ILE A 71 7.17 2.15 8.53
N ALA A 72 7.88 1.08 8.90
CA ALA A 72 8.36 0.13 7.90
C ALA A 72 7.16 -0.61 7.28
N MET A 73 7.09 -0.65 5.95
CA MET A 73 5.99 -1.30 5.23
C MET A 73 6.50 -2.44 4.35
N ILE A 74 5.81 -3.58 4.39
CA ILE A 74 5.95 -4.65 3.40
C ILE A 74 4.63 -4.74 2.65
N ILE A 75 4.68 -4.49 1.35
CA ILE A 75 3.50 -4.42 0.49
C ILE A 75 3.59 -5.54 -0.54
N VAL A 76 2.55 -6.37 -0.60
CA VAL A 76 2.35 -7.36 -1.64
C VAL A 76 1.27 -6.81 -2.57
N SER A 77 1.63 -6.57 -3.81
CA SER A 77 0.65 -6.20 -4.85
C SER A 77 1.16 -6.55 -6.23
N HIS A 78 0.22 -6.68 -7.17
CA HIS A 78 0.48 -6.75 -8.60
C HIS A 78 0.36 -5.38 -9.30
N ASP A 79 -0.04 -4.33 -8.57
CA ASP A 79 -0.16 -2.98 -9.10
C ASP A 79 1.16 -2.20 -8.98
N TRP A 80 1.81 -1.98 -10.13
CA TRP A 80 3.12 -1.36 -10.19
C TRP A 80 3.12 0.14 -9.88
N GLU A 81 2.05 0.85 -10.24
CA GLU A 81 1.93 2.28 -9.99
C GLU A 81 1.86 2.54 -8.48
N ILE A 82 1.14 1.68 -7.77
CA ILE A 82 1.00 1.73 -6.32
C ILE A 82 2.33 1.40 -5.64
N LEU A 83 3.01 0.34 -6.08
CA LEU A 83 4.31 -0.04 -5.53
C LEU A 83 5.35 1.06 -5.75
N GLU A 84 5.36 1.71 -6.91
CA GLU A 84 6.27 2.82 -7.19
C GLU A 84 6.03 4.01 -6.24
N ARG A 85 4.77 4.31 -5.92
CA ARG A 85 4.41 5.45 -5.05
C ARG A 85 4.71 5.21 -3.57
N LEU A 86 4.73 3.96 -3.11
CA LEU A 86 4.78 3.61 -1.69
C LEU A 86 6.09 2.96 -1.24
N THR A 87 6.92 2.46 -2.15
CA THR A 87 8.06 1.61 -1.79
C THR A 87 9.38 2.13 -2.33
N ASP A 88 10.43 1.99 -1.52
CA ASP A 88 11.80 2.34 -1.91
C ASP A 88 12.58 1.15 -2.49
N ARG A 89 12.08 -0.08 -2.28
CA ARG A 89 12.76 -1.35 -2.59
C ARG A 89 11.75 -2.38 -3.06
N ALA A 90 12.15 -3.23 -4.00
CA ALA A 90 11.35 -4.34 -4.47
C ALA A 90 12.10 -5.67 -4.44
N VAL A 91 11.33 -6.75 -4.32
CA VAL A 91 11.76 -8.13 -4.54
C VAL A 91 10.66 -8.87 -5.29
N VAL A 92 11.02 -9.89 -6.06
CA VAL A 92 10.05 -10.78 -6.71
C VAL A 92 10.15 -12.17 -6.14
N LEU A 93 9.00 -12.75 -5.80
CA LEU A 93 8.88 -14.16 -5.46
C LEU A 93 8.64 -14.97 -6.74
N ARG A 94 9.62 -15.79 -7.14
CA ARG A 94 9.52 -16.67 -8.33
C ARG A 94 10.01 -18.06 -7.99
N ASN A 95 9.20 -19.09 -8.27
CA ASN A 95 9.53 -20.49 -7.99
C ASN A 95 9.98 -20.73 -6.53
N GLY A 96 9.33 -20.07 -5.57
CA GLY A 96 9.68 -20.16 -4.14
C GLY A 96 10.95 -19.43 -3.73
N LYS A 97 11.58 -18.64 -4.61
CA LYS A 97 12.78 -17.86 -4.33
C LYS A 97 12.51 -16.36 -4.43
N LEU A 98 13.08 -15.59 -3.50
CA LEU A 98 13.10 -14.13 -3.57
C LEU A 98 14.28 -13.68 -4.44
N LEU A 99 13.98 -12.90 -5.47
CA LEU A 99 14.95 -12.31 -6.37
C LEU A 99 14.99 -10.80 -6.15
N PRO A 100 16.18 -10.16 -6.12
CA PRO A 100 16.29 -8.72 -6.12
C PRO A 100 15.61 -8.11 -7.34
N ALA A 101 14.91 -7.01 -7.12
CA ALA A 101 14.20 -6.30 -8.17
C ALA A 101 14.46 -4.79 -8.09
N MET A 102 14.56 -4.15 -9.26
CA MET A 102 14.55 -2.71 -9.37
C MET A 102 13.20 -2.23 -9.89
N LEU A 103 12.62 -1.24 -9.18
CA LEU A 103 11.54 -0.41 -9.69
C LEU A 103 12.16 0.63 -10.61
N HIS A 104 11.79 0.64 -11.89
CA HIS A 104 12.35 1.56 -12.87
C HIS A 104 11.25 2.40 -13.54
N ARG A 105 11.57 3.69 -13.79
CA ARG A 105 10.70 4.65 -14.46
C ARG A 105 11.29 5.01 -15.82
N HIS A 106 10.60 4.70 -16.92
CA HIS A 106 10.99 5.21 -18.24
C HIS A 106 10.43 6.62 -18.46
N SER A 107 11.29 7.59 -18.71
CA SER A 107 10.91 9.00 -18.89
C SER A 107 10.53 9.39 -20.32
N GLN A 108 10.52 8.45 -21.29
CA GLN A 108 10.43 8.80 -22.71
C GLN A 108 9.25 8.21 -23.50
N TRP A 109 8.57 7.15 -23.02
CA TRP A 109 7.39 6.58 -23.71
C TRP A 109 6.42 5.98 -22.65
N SER A 110 5.20 6.53 -22.57
CA SER A 110 3.99 6.13 -21.80
C SER A 110 4.10 5.19 -20.57
N GLU A 111 3.78 5.74 -19.39
CA GLU A 111 2.94 5.17 -18.30
C GLU A 111 3.14 3.73 -17.81
N GLN A 112 4.27 3.06 -18.07
CA GLN A 112 4.48 1.68 -17.57
C GLN A 112 5.75 1.55 -16.72
N VAL A 113 5.53 1.46 -15.40
CA VAL A 113 6.52 0.96 -14.43
C VAL A 113 6.70 -0.53 -14.67
N HIS A 114 7.94 -0.98 -14.84
CA HIS A 114 8.24 -2.40 -14.95
C HIS A 114 9.43 -2.79 -14.10
N LEU A 115 9.45 -4.07 -13.75
CA LEU A 115 10.41 -4.64 -12.83
C LEU A 115 11.60 -5.20 -13.60
N HIS A 116 12.78 -4.65 -13.34
CA HIS A 116 14.02 -5.24 -13.83
C HIS A 116 14.53 -6.27 -12.84
N TYR A 117 14.69 -7.49 -13.32
CA TYR A 117 15.45 -8.50 -12.61
C TYR A 117 16.93 -8.12 -12.68
N VAL A 118 17.59 -8.06 -11.54
CA VAL A 118 19.04 -8.14 -11.53
C VAL A 118 19.36 -9.61 -11.75
N GLU A 119 19.66 -10.02 -12.98
CA GLU A 119 20.30 -11.31 -13.19
C GLU A 119 21.61 -11.29 -12.39
N ALA A 120 21.74 -12.23 -11.45
CA ALA A 120 23.04 -12.50 -10.87
C ALA A 120 23.95 -12.88 -12.04
N GLU A 121 25.02 -12.10 -12.27
CA GLU A 121 26.05 -12.45 -13.24
C GLU A 121 26.45 -13.92 -13.02
N GLY A 122 26.18 -14.77 -14.01
CA GLY A 122 26.63 -16.16 -14.03
C GLY A 122 25.54 -17.22 -13.89
N SER A 123 24.88 -17.54 -15.00
CA SER A 123 24.55 -18.93 -15.31
C SER A 123 24.51 -19.12 -16.83
N ALA A 124 25.69 -19.04 -17.44
CA ALA A 124 25.94 -19.81 -18.65
C ALA A 124 25.96 -21.30 -18.24
N LEU A 125 24.95 -22.05 -18.68
CA LEU A 125 25.01 -23.49 -18.93
C LEU A 125 24.28 -23.78 -20.23
#